data_AF-I4LT82-F1
#
_entry.id   AF-I4LT82-F1
#
_cell.length_a   1.000
_cell.length_b   1.000
_cell.length_c   1.000
_cell.angle_alpha   90.00
_cell.angle_beta   90.00
_cell.angle_gamma   90.00
#
_symmetry.space_group_name_H-M   'P 1'
#
loop_
_entity.id
_entity.type
_entity.pdbx_description
1 polymer ?
#
loop_
_entity_poly.entity_id
_entity_poly.type
_entity_poly.pdbx_seq_one_letter_code
_entity_poly.pdbx_strand_id
1 'polypeptide(L)'
;MIGNKQEVFDKDKLDFAIFCIENVANKLNQNPRDTYDALTKKSNILMSYIVPSYDVLHTQGKEYITNDIISFMREKGVASFRGVMDFEGESYFVAKEVC
;
A
#
# COMPACT_ATOMS: atom_id res chain seq x y z
N MET A 1 -18.53 12.08 27.55
CA MET A 1 -17.06 12.08 27.41
C MET A 1 -16.72 11.32 26.14
N ILE A 2 -16.42 12.02 25.05
CA ILE A 2 -15.90 11.34 23.85
C ILE A 2 -14.39 11.25 24.06
N GLY A 3 -13.94 10.09 24.54
CA GLY A 3 -12.52 9.78 24.61
C GLY A 3 -11.99 9.77 23.19
N ASN A 4 -11.14 10.75 22.86
CA ASN A 4 -10.32 10.68 21.67
C ASN A 4 -9.41 9.45 21.86
N LYS A 5 -9.75 8.33 21.20
CA LYS A 5 -8.85 7.20 21.05
C LYS A 5 -7.74 7.65 20.10
N GLN A 6 -6.79 8.43 20.62
CA GLN A 6 -5.53 8.65 19.93
C GLN A 6 -4.79 7.32 20.03
N GLU A 7 -4.90 6.49 18.99
CA GLU A 7 -4.00 5.36 18.82
C GLU A 7 -2.60 5.95 18.79
N VAL A 8 -1.81 5.64 19.83
CA VAL A 8 -0.44 6.13 19.95
C VAL A 8 0.36 5.45 18.85
N PHE A 9 0.53 6.18 17.75
CA PHE A 9 1.36 5.75 16.64
C PHE A 9 2.81 5.93 17.02
N ASP A 10 3.53 4.81 17.05
CA ASP A 10 4.98 4.83 17.14
C ASP A 10 5.55 5.59 15.94
N LYS A 11 6.61 6.36 16.15
CA LYS A 11 7.21 7.18 15.08
C LYS A 11 7.58 6.33 13.86
N ASP A 12 8.16 5.16 14.12
CA ASP A 12 8.60 4.25 13.05
C ASP A 12 7.42 3.71 12.24
N LYS A 13 6.26 3.48 12.88
CA LYS A 13 5.04 3.04 12.20
C LYS A 13 4.42 4.17 11.37
N LEU A 14 4.48 5.40 11.88
CA LEU A 14 4.00 6.58 11.15
C LEU A 14 4.86 6.83 9.91
N ASP A 15 6.18 6.81 10.06
CA ASP A 15 7.13 7.00 8.95
C ASP A 15 6.96 5.90 7.90
N PHE A 16 6.75 4.67 8.33
CA PHE A 16 6.46 3.55 7.42
C PHE A 16 5.12 3.69 6.69
N ALA A 17 4.08 4.15 7.39
CA ALA A 17 2.78 4.42 6.77
C ALA A 17 2.89 5.50 5.69
N ILE A 18 3.59 6.60 5.96
CA ILE A 18 3.87 7.66 4.99
C ILE A 18 4.65 7.10 3.80
N PHE A 19 5.71 6.34 4.06
CA PHE A 19 6.50 5.68 3.03
C PHE A 19 5.63 4.79 2.11
N CYS A 20 4.74 3.99 2.68
CA CYS A 20 3.82 3.15 1.91
C CYS A 20 2.91 3.99 0.99
N ILE A 21 2.31 5.06 1.53
CA ILE A 21 1.43 5.94 0.77
C ILE A 21 2.17 6.58 -0.40
N GLU A 22 3.36 7.13 -0.17
CA GLU A 22 4.15 7.78 -1.20
C GLU A 22 4.59 6.81 -2.30
N ASN A 23 5.04 5.61 -1.94
CA ASN A 23 5.48 4.62 -2.92
C ASN A 23 4.31 4.07 -3.74
N VAL A 24 3.17 3.81 -3.12
CA VAL A 24 1.95 3.40 -3.82
C VAL A 24 1.49 4.52 -4.75
N ALA A 25 1.42 5.77 -4.26
CA ALA A 25 1.03 6.92 -5.08
C ALA A 25 1.95 7.09 -6.30
N ASN A 26 3.27 6.99 -6.11
CA ASN A 26 4.24 7.03 -7.21
C ASN A 26 4.02 5.88 -8.20
N LYS A 27 3.77 4.66 -7.71
CA LYS A 27 3.57 3.48 -8.57
C LYS A 27 2.26 3.53 -9.36
N LEU A 28 1.22 4.15 -8.79
CA LEU A 28 -0.06 4.37 -9.44
C LEU A 28 -0.12 5.68 -10.24
N ASN A 29 0.95 6.47 -10.22
CA ASN A 29 1.00 7.82 -10.79
C ASN A 29 -0.15 8.72 -10.27
N GLN A 30 -0.51 8.57 -9.00
CA GLN A 30 -1.57 9.34 -8.34
C GLN A 30 -0.99 10.31 -7.32
N ASN A 31 -1.81 11.26 -6.88
CA ASN A 31 -1.42 12.14 -5.79
C ASN A 31 -1.35 11.34 -4.47
N PRO A 32 -0.30 11.52 -3.65
CA PRO A 32 -0.20 10.91 -2.32
C PRO A 32 -1.43 11.20 -1.44
N ARG A 33 -2.02 12.38 -1.59
CA ARG A 33 -3.22 12.78 -0.86
C ARG A 33 -4.45 11.96 -1.25
N ASP A 34 -4.63 11.69 -2.54
CA ASP A 34 -5.75 10.88 -3.03
C ASP A 34 -5.56 9.41 -2.63
N THR A 35 -4.30 8.94 -2.62
CA THR A 35 -3.92 7.60 -2.16
C THR A 35 -4.19 7.44 -0.66
N TYR A 36 -3.84 8.44 0.15
CA TYR A 36 -4.16 8.48 1.57
C TYR A 36 -5.67 8.43 1.82
N ASP A 37 -6.44 9.25 1.10
CA ASP A 37 -7.90 9.28 1.23
C ASP A 37 -8.53 7.94 0.83
N ALA A 38 -7.99 7.26 -0.19
CA ALA A 38 -8.41 5.90 -0.54
C ALA A 38 -8.10 4.89 0.57
N LEU A 39 -6.87 4.90 1.10
CA LEU A 39 -6.42 3.96 2.13
C LEU A 39 -7.10 4.18 3.49
N THR A 40 -7.48 5.41 3.82
CA THR A 40 -8.10 5.74 5.12
C THR A 40 -9.61 5.87 5.01
N LYS A 41 -10.12 6.84 4.27
CA LYS A 41 -11.55 7.19 4.23
C LYS A 41 -12.41 6.11 3.56
N LYS A 42 -11.89 5.45 2.54
CA LYS A 42 -12.66 4.47 1.77
C LYS A 42 -12.55 3.04 2.27
N SER A 43 -11.49 2.68 2.99
CA SER A 43 -11.20 1.26 3.25
C SER A 43 -10.52 0.94 4.58
N ASN A 44 -10.12 1.96 5.35
CA ASN A 44 -9.40 1.78 6.62
C ASN A 44 -8.19 0.82 6.54
N ILE A 45 -7.61 0.62 5.34
CA ILE A 45 -6.48 -0.28 5.07
C ILE A 45 -5.25 0.14 5.87
N LEU A 46 -5.04 1.44 6.03
CA LEU A 46 -3.90 1.96 6.79
C LEU A 46 -3.89 1.39 8.21
N MET A 47 -5.02 1.51 8.92
CA MET A 47 -5.16 1.07 10.32
C MET A 47 -5.40 -0.43 10.45
N SER A 48 -6.04 -1.06 9.46
CA SER A 48 -6.41 -2.48 9.51
C SER A 48 -5.35 -3.42 8.94
N TYR A 49 -4.41 -2.93 8.14
CA TYR A 49 -3.44 -3.76 7.42
C TYR A 49 -2.01 -3.24 7.59
N ILE A 50 -1.73 -1.99 7.18
CA ILE A 50 -0.35 -1.47 7.13
C ILE A 50 0.27 -1.39 8.54
N VAL A 51 -0.49 -0.87 9.49
CA VAL A 51 -0.07 -0.69 10.89
C VAL A 51 0.13 -2.02 11.63
N PRO A 52 -0.85 -2.96 11.64
CA PRO A 52 -0.67 -4.24 12.32
C PRO A 52 0.35 -5.14 11.63
N SER A 53 0.52 -5.03 10.31
CA SER A 53 1.50 -5.81 9.55
C SER A 53 2.89 -5.17 9.49
N TYR A 54 3.12 -4.07 10.22
CA TYR A 54 4.42 -3.36 10.23
C TYR A 54 5.59 -4.32 10.45
N ASP A 55 5.52 -5.18 11.47
CA ASP A 55 6.62 -6.09 11.85
C ASP A 55 7.01 -7.07 10.73
N VAL A 56 6.07 -7.43 9.87
CA VAL A 56 6.33 -8.32 8.72
C VAL A 56 6.74 -7.49 7.50
N LEU A 57 5.99 -6.45 7.18
CA LEU A 57 6.20 -5.65 5.96
C LEU A 57 7.52 -4.89 6.00
N HIS A 58 7.96 -4.34 7.14
CA HIS A 58 9.20 -3.55 7.22
C HIS A 58 10.48 -4.38 6.97
N THR A 59 10.38 -5.72 7.03
CA THR A 59 11.50 -6.62 6.70
C THR A 59 11.59 -6.92 5.20
N GLN A 60 10.54 -6.60 4.43
CA GLN A 60 10.44 -6.92 3.01
C GLN A 60 11.03 -5.80 2.14
N GLY A 61 11.33 -6.14 0.88
CA GLY A 61 11.76 -5.14 -0.10
C GLY A 61 10.66 -4.13 -0.42
N LYS A 62 11.04 -2.87 -0.69
CA LYS A 62 10.14 -1.78 -1.08
C LYS A 62 9.15 -2.18 -2.17
N GLU A 63 9.61 -2.83 -3.23
CA GLU A 63 8.77 -3.19 -4.37
C GLU A 63 7.70 -4.22 -3.98
N TYR A 64 8.06 -5.19 -3.14
CA TYR A 64 7.14 -6.20 -2.64
C TYR A 64 6.04 -5.55 -1.78
N ILE A 65 6.42 -4.71 -0.81
CA ILE A 65 5.47 -3.98 0.05
C ILE A 65 4.50 -3.16 -0.80
N THR A 66 5.03 -2.44 -1.79
CA THR A 66 4.21 -1.56 -2.63
C THR A 66 3.22 -2.37 -3.48
N ASN A 67 3.68 -3.46 -4.11
CA ASN A 67 2.82 -4.34 -4.91
C ASN A 67 1.74 -5.02 -4.05
N ASP A 68 2.10 -5.45 -2.85
CA ASP A 68 1.19 -6.10 -1.91
C ASP A 68 0.05 -5.16 -1.47
N ILE A 69 0.38 -3.92 -1.10
CA ILE A 69 -0.63 -2.90 -0.76
C ILE A 69 -1.53 -2.60 -1.95
N ILE A 70 -0.97 -2.48 -3.17
CA ILE A 70 -1.76 -2.27 -4.38
C ILE A 70 -2.72 -3.44 -4.64
N SER A 71 -2.24 -4.67 -4.48
CA SER A 71 -3.07 -5.88 -4.61
C SER A 71 -4.22 -5.86 -3.60
N PHE A 72 -3.93 -5.52 -2.34
CA PHE A 72 -4.95 -5.39 -1.30
C PHE A 72 -5.97 -4.28 -1.59
N MET A 73 -5.52 -3.14 -2.14
CA MET A 73 -6.41 -2.06 -2.57
C MET A 73 -7.33 -2.47 -3.73
N ARG A 74 -6.87 -3.36 -4.62
CA ARG A 74 -7.68 -3.95 -5.69
C ARG A 74 -8.73 -4.89 -5.14
N GLU A 75 -8.35 -5.80 -4.24
CA GLU A 75 -9.28 -6.75 -3.61
C GLU A 75 -10.41 -6.02 -2.86
N LYS A 76 -10.07 -4.90 -2.20
CA LYS A 76 -11.04 -4.05 -1.48
C LYS A 76 -11.84 -3.11 -2.40
N GLY A 77 -11.58 -3.08 -3.71
CA GLY A 77 -12.29 -2.25 -4.68
C GLY A 77 -12.08 -0.74 -4.53
N VAL A 78 -10.98 -0.33 -3.91
CA VAL A 78 -10.73 1.07 -3.51
C VAL A 78 -10.05 1.87 -4.61
N ALA A 79 -9.25 1.18 -5.43
CA ALA A 79 -8.53 1.79 -6.53
C ALA A 79 -9.40 1.82 -7.79
N SER A 80 -10.04 2.97 -8.04
CA SER A 80 -10.62 3.26 -9.36
C SER A 80 -9.48 3.63 -10.30
N PHE A 81 -8.84 2.61 -10.87
CA PHE A 81 -7.74 2.78 -11.79
C PHE A 81 -8.19 3.41 -13.09
N ARG A 82 -7.94 4.71 -13.24
CA ARG A 82 -8.05 5.39 -14.54
C ARG A 82 -6.77 5.08 -15.34
N GLY A 83 -6.67 3.85 -15.87
CA GLY A 83 -5.68 3.51 -16.90
C GLY A 83 -4.58 2.49 -16.56
N VAL A 84 -4.78 1.52 -15.67
CA VAL A 84 -3.97 0.27 -15.71
C VAL A 84 -4.80 -0.83 -16.31
N MET A 85 -4.35 -1.31 -17.47
CA MET A 85 -4.77 -2.59 -18.03
C MET A 85 -4.37 -3.68 -17.03
N ASP A 86 -5.35 -4.48 -16.62
CA ASP A 86 -5.08 -5.76 -15.96
C ASP A 86 -4.48 -6.71 -17.00
N PHE A 87 -3.18 -7.00 -16.86
CA PHE A 87 -2.66 -8.26 -17.35
C PHE A 87 -2.86 -9.28 -16.22
N GLU A 88 -4.02 -9.93 -16.22
CA GLU A 88 -4.07 -11.28 -15.68
C GLU A 88 -3.21 -12.17 -16.57
N GLY A 89 -2.17 -12.78 -15.99
CA GLY A 89 -1.42 -13.84 -16.63
C GLY A 89 -0.01 -13.44 -17.09
N GLU A 90 0.95 -13.68 -16.20
CA GLU A 90 2.26 -14.30 -16.49
C GLU A 90 2.81 -14.63 -15.09
N SER A 91 2.51 -15.82 -14.56
CA SER A 91 3.36 -17.00 -14.71
C SER A 91 4.81 -16.70 -14.25
N TYR A 92 5.25 -17.48 -13.27
CA TYR A 92 6.66 -17.65 -12.97
C TYR A 92 7.42 -17.97 -14.27
N PHE A 93 8.62 -17.40 -14.39
CA PHE A 93 9.70 -17.79 -15.32
C PHE A 93 9.69 -17.17 -16.74
N VAL A 94 10.50 -16.11 -16.96
CA VAL A 94 11.35 -15.99 -18.17
C VAL A 94 12.67 -15.26 -17.84
N ALA A 95 13.76 -16.02 -18.05
CA ALA A 95 15.11 -15.65 -18.46
C ALA A 95 15.88 -14.54 -17.71
N LYS A 96 16.81 -15.01 -16.88
CA LYS A 96 18.16 -14.48 -16.82
C LYS A 96 18.80 -14.59 -18.22
N GLU A 97 19.06 -13.49 -18.91
CA GLU A 97 20.03 -13.46 -20.01
C GLU A 97 20.42 -12.03 -20.39
N VAL A 98 21.58 -11.59 -19.87
CA VAL A 98 22.74 -11.00 -20.57
C VAL A 98 23.88 -11.12 -19.53
N CYS A 99 24.94 -11.93 -19.64
CA CYS A 99 25.76 -12.34 -20.79
C CYS A 99 25.82 -13.86 -21.03
#